data_AF-A0A4P9Y9W2-F1
#
_entry.id   AF-A0A4P9Y9W2-F1
#
_cell.length_a   1.000
_cell.length_b   1.000
_cell.length_c   1.000
_cell.angle_alpha   90.00
_cell.angle_beta   90.00
_cell.angle_gamma   90.00
#
_symmetry.space_group_name_H-M   'P 1'
#
loop_
_entity.id
_entity.type
_entity.pdbx_description
1 polymer ?
#
loop_
_entity_poly.entity_id
_entity_poly.type
_entity_poly.pdbx_seq_one_letter_code
_entity_poly.pdbx_strand_id
1 'polypeptide(L)'
;MSRVGSASFLSSNLVTSCISMSINDRCSTGRHVDRNKKCQKKFRNKVLSRDQRCVATGLSGNDLIAAHIMPLDRSELIPRNLLFSAKNGVLLTSQLEDDYDRHMWIFDETGDVRVLFQFWSYRTAVTRVSLSRNDDGPSLDLIRQHNELALAAVKHHCPNCWKYVGEINISNHQSGSCIALNNIDDGNDE
;
A
#
# COMPACT_ATOMS: atom_id res chain seq x y z
N MET A 1 -31.76 26.08 48.30
CA MET A 1 -30.74 27.11 47.96
C MET A 1 -29.60 26.35 47.30
N SER A 2 -29.47 26.33 45.96
CA SER A 2 -28.74 27.33 45.13
C SER A 2 -27.37 27.65 45.72
N ARG A 3 -26.21 27.57 45.05
CA ARG A 3 -25.83 27.52 43.63
C ARG A 3 -24.30 27.29 43.56
N VAL A 4 -23.79 26.72 42.46
CA VAL A 4 -22.51 27.01 41.73
C VAL A 4 -21.20 26.80 42.53
N GLY A 5 -20.20 26.04 42.11
CA GLY A 5 -19.73 25.66 40.78
C GLY A 5 -18.26 26.08 40.65
N SER A 6 -17.36 25.18 40.23
CA SER A 6 -16.23 25.45 39.32
C SER A 6 -15.29 24.25 39.28
N ALA A 7 -15.29 23.61 38.11
CA ALA A 7 -14.25 22.69 37.68
C ALA A 7 -13.00 23.51 37.33
N SER A 8 -11.86 23.18 37.94
CA SER A 8 -10.55 23.63 37.47
C SER A 8 -10.01 22.59 36.50
N PHE A 9 -10.27 22.84 35.21
CA PHE A 9 -9.55 22.25 34.09
C PHE A 9 -8.07 22.63 34.22
N LEU A 10 -7.20 21.67 34.54
CA LEU A 10 -5.77 21.82 34.27
C LEU A 10 -5.55 21.52 32.78
N SER A 11 -5.66 22.59 32.00
CA SER A 11 -5.26 22.69 30.60
C SER A 11 -3.74 22.52 30.50
N SER A 12 -3.27 21.28 30.38
CA SER A 12 -1.94 21.02 29.86
C SER A 12 -1.97 21.24 28.35
N ASN A 13 -1.60 22.46 27.93
CA ASN A 13 -1.23 22.77 26.56
C ASN A 13 0.01 21.95 26.18
N LEU A 14 -0.18 20.68 25.85
CA LEU A 14 0.76 19.94 25.02
C LEU A 14 0.59 20.49 23.61
N VAL A 15 1.33 21.57 23.35
CA VAL A 15 1.71 21.98 22.00
C VAL A 15 2.34 20.74 21.38
N THR A 16 1.51 19.97 20.68
CA THR A 16 1.93 18.83 19.87
C THR A 16 2.57 19.48 18.67
N SER A 17 3.84 19.88 18.87
CA SER A 17 4.71 20.32 17.80
C SER A 17 4.78 19.17 16.82
N CYS A 18 3.99 19.28 15.75
CA CYS A 18 4.20 18.51 14.54
C CYS A 18 5.58 18.92 14.02
N ILE A 19 6.63 18.33 14.57
CA ILE A 19 7.92 18.26 13.93
C ILE A 19 7.66 17.40 12.71
N SER A 20 7.32 18.10 11.62
CA SER A 20 7.24 17.58 10.27
C SER A 20 8.57 16.90 10.00
N MET A 21 8.55 15.57 10.08
CA MET A 21 9.66 14.72 9.71
C MET A 21 9.98 15.01 8.24
N SER A 22 11.15 15.63 8.06
CA SER A 22 11.98 15.77 6.86
C SER A 22 11.32 15.42 5.51
N ILE A 23 11.17 16.45 4.68
CA ILE A 23 10.82 16.39 3.25
C ILE A 23 11.87 15.65 2.41
N ASN A 24 12.99 15.18 3.01
CA ASN A 24 13.99 14.34 2.32
C ASN A 24 14.43 13.06 3.06
N ASP A 25 13.90 12.73 4.24
CA ASP A 25 14.21 11.47 4.94
C ASP A 25 13.01 10.54 4.95
N ARG A 26 13.00 9.72 3.90
CA ARG A 26 12.26 8.47 3.72
C ARG A 26 11.94 7.77 5.06
N CYS A 27 10.73 8.02 5.57
CA CYS A 27 10.09 7.16 6.58
C CYS A 27 9.60 5.87 5.90
N SER A 28 10.54 5.06 5.39
CA SER A 28 10.30 3.63 5.22
C SER A 28 10.33 3.02 6.61
N THR A 29 9.28 2.30 6.97
CA THR A 29 9.13 1.43 8.15
C THR A 29 10.16 0.29 8.16
N GLY A 30 11.46 0.63 8.29
CA GLY A 30 12.54 -0.31 8.50
C GLY A 30 13.48 -0.50 7.31
N ARG A 31 14.22 0.54 6.92
CA ARG A 31 15.50 0.33 6.22
C ARG A 31 16.58 -0.16 7.19
N HIS A 32 16.44 -1.40 7.66
CA HIS A 32 17.56 -2.14 8.24
C HIS A 32 18.46 -2.67 7.11
N VAL A 33 19.11 -1.76 6.38
CA VAL A 33 19.73 -2.06 5.08
C VAL A 33 21.05 -2.83 5.16
N ASP A 34 21.79 -2.79 6.27
CA ASP A 34 23.14 -3.37 6.27
C ASP A 34 23.23 -4.80 6.83
N ARG A 35 22.53 -5.12 7.93
CA ARG A 35 22.66 -6.46 8.56
C ARG A 35 22.00 -7.59 7.76
N ASN A 36 21.00 -7.27 6.92
CA ASN A 36 20.23 -8.26 6.18
C ASN A 36 20.40 -8.19 4.66
N LYS A 37 21.37 -7.44 4.13
CA LYS A 37 21.57 -7.24 2.68
C LYS A 37 21.62 -8.55 1.87
N LYS A 38 22.27 -9.58 2.42
CA LYS A 38 22.33 -10.93 1.79
C LYS A 38 20.95 -11.62 1.78
N CYS A 39 20.20 -11.53 2.86
CA CYS A 39 18.84 -12.09 2.96
C CYS A 39 17.87 -11.35 2.05
N GLN A 40 17.97 -10.02 1.98
CA GLN A 40 17.19 -9.18 1.06
C GLN A 40 17.45 -9.52 -0.40
N LYS A 41 18.72 -9.69 -0.79
CA LYS A 41 19.07 -10.14 -2.13
C LYS A 41 18.48 -11.52 -2.44
N LYS A 42 18.57 -12.45 -1.50
CA LYS A 42 17.97 -13.79 -1.65
C LYS A 42 16.44 -13.72 -1.76
N PHE A 43 15.79 -12.91 -0.93
CA PHE A 43 14.35 -12.68 -0.98
C PHE A 43 13.94 -12.13 -2.34
N ARG A 44 14.57 -11.04 -2.81
CA ARG A 44 14.33 -10.47 -4.13
C ARG A 44 14.46 -11.52 -5.23
N ASN A 45 15.51 -12.32 -5.21
CA ASN A 45 15.72 -13.37 -6.22
C ASN A 45 14.61 -14.44 -6.18
N LYS A 46 14.13 -14.84 -5.00
CA LYS A 46 13.02 -15.80 -4.88
C LYS A 46 11.71 -15.24 -5.41
N VAL A 47 11.41 -13.96 -5.13
CA VAL A 47 10.21 -13.30 -5.66
C VAL A 47 10.32 -13.18 -7.18
N LEU A 48 11.46 -12.72 -7.71
CA LEU A 48 11.70 -12.63 -9.17
C LEU A 48 11.76 -13.99 -9.88
N SER A 49 12.06 -15.09 -9.19
CA SER A 49 11.94 -16.42 -9.79
C SER A 49 10.49 -16.88 -9.90
N ARG A 50 9.61 -16.41 -9.01
CA ARG A 50 8.18 -16.73 -9.02
C ARG A 50 7.40 -15.82 -9.96
N ASP A 51 7.64 -14.52 -9.86
CA ASP A 51 6.89 -13.49 -10.57
C ASP A 51 7.80 -12.77 -11.57
N GLN A 52 7.24 -12.43 -12.74
CA GLN A 52 7.96 -11.69 -13.80
C GLN A 52 7.36 -10.30 -14.07
N ARG A 53 6.27 -9.96 -13.39
CA ARG A 53 5.46 -8.77 -13.66
C ARG A 53 4.97 -8.14 -12.36
N CYS A 54 4.77 -6.83 -12.37
CA CYS A 54 4.11 -6.11 -11.30
C CYS A 54 2.69 -6.67 -11.11
N VAL A 55 2.32 -7.01 -9.87
CA VAL A 55 0.99 -7.57 -9.59
C VAL A 55 -0.13 -6.58 -9.87
N ALA A 56 0.12 -5.28 -9.74
CA ALA A 56 -0.89 -4.23 -9.91
C ALA A 56 -1.01 -3.72 -11.35
N THR A 57 0.09 -3.65 -12.11
CA THR A 57 0.10 -3.02 -13.45
C THR A 57 0.38 -3.99 -14.58
N GLY A 58 0.84 -5.20 -14.29
CA GLY A 58 1.28 -6.18 -15.28
C GLY A 58 2.61 -5.82 -15.98
N LEU A 59 3.22 -4.67 -15.65
CA LEU A 59 4.49 -4.25 -16.25
C LEU A 59 5.63 -5.20 -15.86
N SER A 60 6.46 -5.55 -16.83
CA SER A 60 7.72 -6.27 -16.63
C SER A 60 8.91 -5.32 -16.77
N GLY A 61 10.02 -5.61 -16.09
CA GLY A 61 11.25 -4.85 -16.26
C GLY A 61 12.19 -4.95 -15.07
N ASN A 62 13.34 -4.29 -15.19
CA ASN A 62 14.38 -4.29 -14.16
C ASN A 62 14.00 -3.44 -12.93
N ASP A 63 13.05 -2.52 -13.08
CA ASP A 63 12.64 -1.55 -12.06
C ASP A 63 11.58 -2.08 -11.09
N LEU A 64 11.27 -3.38 -11.17
CA LEU A 64 10.37 -4.03 -10.21
C LEU A 64 11.05 -4.18 -8.86
N ILE A 65 10.32 -3.87 -7.80
CA ILE A 65 10.71 -4.03 -6.40
C ILE A 65 10.00 -5.25 -5.84
N ALA A 66 10.76 -6.09 -5.11
CA ALA A 66 10.18 -7.15 -4.31
C ALA A 66 9.77 -6.52 -2.98
N ALA A 67 8.51 -6.14 -2.88
CA ALA A 67 7.91 -5.61 -1.66
C ALA A 67 7.61 -6.76 -0.71
N HIS A 68 7.78 -6.55 0.60
CA HIS A 68 7.28 -7.53 1.57
C HIS A 68 5.78 -7.33 1.76
N ILE A 69 5.03 -8.42 1.95
CA ILE A 69 3.61 -8.32 2.33
C ILE A 69 3.54 -7.92 3.80
N MET A 70 4.19 -8.69 4.67
CA MET A 70 4.38 -8.34 6.07
C MET A 70 5.73 -7.65 6.24
N PRO A 71 5.75 -6.39 6.74
CA PRO A 71 6.96 -5.60 6.82
C PRO A 71 7.92 -6.14 7.88
N LEU A 72 9.21 -5.85 7.72
CA LEU A 72 10.28 -6.42 8.56
C LEU A 72 10.22 -5.94 10.02
N ASP A 73 9.73 -4.72 10.24
CA ASP A 73 9.50 -4.16 11.56
C ASP A 73 8.34 -4.83 12.32
N ARG A 74 7.60 -5.71 11.63
CA ARG A 74 6.55 -6.61 12.16
C ARG A 74 6.93 -8.09 12.07
N SER A 75 8.22 -8.39 11.96
CA SER A 75 8.73 -9.76 11.81
C SER A 75 8.34 -10.71 12.95
N GLU A 76 8.01 -10.18 14.13
CA GLU A 76 7.50 -10.94 15.28
C GLU A 76 6.12 -11.55 15.04
N LEU A 77 5.35 -11.02 14.09
CA LEU A 77 3.99 -11.47 13.79
C LEU A 77 3.97 -12.68 12.85
N ILE A 78 5.13 -13.06 12.29
CA ILE A 78 5.23 -14.14 11.32
C ILE A 78 6.37 -15.13 11.65
N PRO A 79 6.24 -16.40 11.24
CA PRO A 79 7.33 -17.36 11.30
C PRO A 79 8.60 -16.87 10.59
N ARG A 80 9.77 -17.03 11.22
CA ARG A 80 11.07 -16.59 10.66
C ARG A 80 11.39 -17.16 9.28
N ASN A 81 10.93 -18.37 8.97
CA ASN A 81 11.12 -18.99 7.65
C ASN A 81 10.30 -18.31 6.55
N LEU A 82 9.23 -17.57 6.90
CA LEU A 82 8.43 -16.81 5.95
C LEU A 82 8.99 -15.41 5.69
N LEU A 83 9.76 -14.83 6.63
CA LEU A 83 10.27 -13.46 6.54
C LEU A 83 10.96 -13.14 5.20
N PHE A 84 11.84 -14.04 4.73
CA PHE A 84 12.55 -13.93 3.45
C PHE A 84 12.13 -15.01 2.43
N SER A 85 10.88 -15.45 2.52
CA SER A 85 10.25 -16.36 1.56
C SER A 85 9.58 -15.58 0.43
N ALA A 86 9.50 -16.15 -0.78
CA ALA A 86 8.68 -15.56 -1.84
C ALA A 86 7.22 -15.40 -1.41
N LYS A 87 6.71 -16.28 -0.53
CA LYS A 87 5.35 -16.20 0.01
C LYS A 87 5.06 -14.90 0.77
N ASN A 88 6.08 -14.24 1.32
CA ASN A 88 5.94 -12.94 1.98
C ASN A 88 6.28 -11.77 1.04
N GLY A 89 6.22 -11.97 -0.27
CA GLY A 89 6.57 -10.91 -1.21
C GLY A 89 5.62 -10.80 -2.38
N VAL A 90 5.63 -9.63 -3.01
CA VAL A 90 4.98 -9.33 -4.30
C VAL A 90 5.89 -8.42 -5.13
N LEU A 91 5.71 -8.42 -6.45
CA LEU A 91 6.38 -7.46 -7.32
C LEU A 91 5.54 -6.21 -7.55
N LEU A 92 6.13 -5.05 -7.26
CA LEU A 92 5.52 -3.75 -7.47
C LEU A 92 6.49 -2.85 -8.23
N THR A 93 5.98 -1.80 -8.89
CA THR A 93 6.85 -0.72 -9.35
C THR A 93 7.31 0.09 -8.14
N SER A 94 8.44 0.80 -8.26
CA SER A 94 9.00 1.60 -7.16
C SER A 94 7.97 2.55 -6.51
N GLN A 95 7.10 3.18 -7.29
CA GLN A 95 6.08 4.09 -6.74
C GLN A 95 4.98 3.33 -5.99
N LEU A 96 4.51 2.21 -6.55
CA LEU A 96 3.44 1.43 -5.93
C LEU A 96 3.91 0.71 -4.66
N GLU A 97 5.18 0.33 -4.60
CA GLU A 97 5.80 -0.21 -3.39
C GLU A 97 5.85 0.83 -2.26
N ASP A 98 6.35 2.04 -2.52
CA ASP A 98 6.39 3.11 -1.51
C ASP A 98 4.98 3.45 -1.00
N ASP A 99 3.99 3.48 -1.90
CA ASP A 99 2.59 3.70 -1.54
C ASP A 99 2.00 2.53 -0.73
N TYR A 100 2.39 1.29 -1.06
CA TYR A 100 1.92 0.08 -0.37
C TYR A 100 2.50 -0.03 1.04
N ASP A 101 3.81 0.19 1.21
CA ASP A 101 4.51 0.20 2.51
C ASP A 101 3.96 1.26 3.48
N ARG A 102 3.40 2.35 2.93
CA ARG A 102 2.74 3.42 3.69
C ARG A 102 1.25 3.16 3.93
N HIS A 103 0.75 1.98 3.57
CA HIS A 103 -0.66 1.61 3.66
C HIS A 103 -1.58 2.59 2.91
N MET A 104 -1.15 3.13 1.75
CA MET A 104 -2.03 3.98 0.94
C MET A 104 -3.20 3.22 0.32
N TRP A 105 -2.94 1.95 0.03
CA TRP A 105 -3.83 1.01 -0.59
C TRP A 105 -3.51 -0.39 -0.07
N ILE A 106 -4.50 -1.28 -0.13
CA ILE A 106 -4.39 -2.69 0.21
C ILE A 106 -5.09 -3.51 -0.87
N PHE A 107 -4.84 -4.82 -0.91
CA PHE A 107 -5.59 -5.74 -1.75
C PHE A 107 -5.94 -7.00 -0.96
N ASP A 108 -7.07 -7.63 -1.27
CA ASP A 108 -7.51 -8.86 -0.60
C ASP A 108 -7.06 -10.14 -1.33
N GLU A 109 -7.41 -11.30 -0.77
CA GLU A 109 -7.08 -12.61 -1.33
C GLU A 109 -7.65 -12.86 -2.72
N THR A 110 -8.69 -12.13 -3.12
CA THR A 110 -9.26 -12.22 -4.47
C THR A 110 -8.47 -11.37 -5.46
N GLY A 111 -7.65 -10.44 -4.95
CA GLY A 111 -6.88 -9.45 -5.67
C GLY A 111 -7.60 -8.10 -5.79
N ASP A 112 -8.76 -7.90 -5.15
CA ASP A 112 -9.48 -6.64 -5.23
C ASP A 112 -8.79 -5.56 -4.39
N VAL A 113 -8.64 -4.36 -4.96
CA VAL A 113 -7.91 -3.26 -4.34
C VAL A 113 -8.86 -2.35 -3.57
N ARG A 114 -8.45 -1.98 -2.35
CA ARG A 114 -9.11 -0.95 -1.53
C ARG A 114 -8.14 0.20 -1.29
N VAL A 115 -8.63 1.41 -1.52
CA VAL A 115 -7.86 2.64 -1.28
C VAL A 115 -8.17 3.14 0.11
N LEU A 116 -7.13 3.41 0.89
CA LEU A 116 -7.26 3.91 2.25
C LEU A 116 -7.20 5.45 2.26
N PHE A 117 -6.52 6.09 1.30
CA PHE A 117 -6.32 7.55 1.30
C PHE A 117 -6.72 8.24 0.00
N GLN A 118 -7.43 9.38 0.10
CA GLN A 118 -8.06 10.07 -1.04
C GLN A 118 -7.09 10.41 -2.17
N PHE A 119 -5.87 10.81 -1.79
CA PHE A 119 -4.90 11.43 -2.70
C PHE A 119 -3.97 10.44 -3.38
N TRP A 120 -4.25 9.13 -3.29
CA TRP A 120 -3.48 8.14 -4.03
C TRP A 120 -3.70 8.28 -5.53
N SER A 121 -2.62 8.60 -6.27
CA SER A 121 -2.65 8.92 -7.70
C SER A 121 -3.14 7.78 -8.59
N TYR A 122 -3.02 6.54 -8.14
CA TYR A 122 -3.39 5.34 -8.92
C TYR A 122 -4.79 4.81 -8.62
N ARG A 123 -5.59 5.49 -7.79
CA ARG A 123 -6.89 5.02 -7.31
C ARG A 123 -7.91 4.64 -8.39
N THR A 124 -7.77 5.12 -9.63
CA THR A 124 -8.65 4.72 -10.74
C THR A 124 -7.98 3.75 -11.71
N ALA A 125 -6.65 3.65 -11.69
CA ALA A 125 -5.87 2.81 -12.60
C ALA A 125 -5.61 1.41 -12.02
N VAL A 126 -5.50 1.30 -10.70
CA VAL A 126 -5.22 0.06 -9.98
C VAL A 126 -6.43 -0.31 -9.14
N THR A 127 -7.30 -1.14 -9.72
CA THR A 127 -8.53 -1.64 -9.08
C THR A 127 -8.42 -3.12 -8.70
N ARG A 128 -7.45 -3.83 -9.28
CA ARG A 128 -7.20 -5.24 -9.04
C ARG A 128 -5.72 -5.56 -9.19
N VAL A 129 -5.24 -6.53 -8.40
CA VAL A 129 -3.93 -7.15 -8.56
C VAL A 129 -4.06 -8.58 -9.08
N SER A 130 -3.07 -9.01 -9.86
CA SER A 130 -2.95 -10.38 -10.38
C SER A 130 -2.13 -11.23 -9.43
N LEU A 131 -2.80 -12.05 -8.62
CA LEU A 131 -2.16 -13.01 -7.71
C LEU A 131 -2.11 -14.40 -8.34
N SER A 132 -0.96 -15.07 -8.21
CA SER A 132 -0.87 -16.51 -8.47
C SER A 132 -1.69 -17.25 -7.41
N ARG A 133 -2.64 -18.09 -7.87
CA ARG A 133 -3.51 -18.90 -6.99
C ARG A 133 -2.96 -20.30 -6.71
N ASN A 134 -1.79 -20.61 -7.24
CA ASN A 134 -1.11 -21.88 -6.98
C ASN A 134 -0.42 -21.81 -5.60
N ASP A 135 -0.05 -22.97 -5.05
CA ASP A 135 0.61 -23.07 -3.74
C ASP A 135 1.92 -22.28 -3.62
N ASP A 136 2.51 -21.91 -4.76
CA ASP A 136 3.74 -21.11 -4.86
C ASP A 136 3.50 -19.59 -4.75
N GLY A 137 2.25 -19.14 -4.85
CA GLY A 137 1.85 -17.72 -4.83
C GLY A 137 2.14 -16.98 -3.52
N PRO A 138 1.79 -15.68 -3.47
CA PRO A 138 1.76 -14.91 -2.23
C PRO A 138 0.91 -15.60 -1.17
N SER A 139 1.33 -15.54 0.10
CA SER A 139 0.56 -16.12 1.20
C SER A 139 -0.70 -15.29 1.47
N LEU A 140 -1.87 -15.91 1.28
CA LEU A 140 -3.17 -15.25 1.55
C LEU A 140 -3.32 -14.86 3.03
N ASP A 141 -2.77 -15.64 3.95
CA ASP A 141 -2.82 -15.32 5.37
C ASP A 141 -1.96 -14.08 5.71
N LEU A 142 -0.82 -13.91 5.03
CA LEU A 142 0.02 -12.72 5.21
C LEU A 142 -0.65 -11.48 4.62
N ILE A 143 -1.36 -11.61 3.50
CA ILE A 143 -2.18 -10.53 2.92
C ILE A 143 -3.26 -10.11 3.91
N ARG A 144 -3.99 -11.08 4.49
CA ARG A 144 -5.05 -10.81 5.46
C ARG A 144 -4.50 -10.06 6.69
N GLN A 145 -3.38 -10.54 7.24
CA GLN A 145 -2.73 -9.93 8.40
C GLN A 145 -2.18 -8.53 8.11
N HIS A 146 -1.59 -8.31 6.92
CA HIS A 146 -1.16 -6.98 6.49
C HIS A 146 -2.34 -6.01 6.43
N ASN A 147 -3.47 -6.44 5.88
CA ASN A 147 -4.66 -5.60 5.76
C ASN A 147 -5.21 -5.21 7.14
N GLU A 148 -5.20 -6.13 8.12
CA GLU A 148 -5.56 -5.81 9.51
C GLU A 148 -4.64 -4.73 10.12
N LEU A 149 -3.32 -4.84 9.89
CA LEU A 149 -2.34 -3.84 10.34
C LEU A 149 -2.54 -2.49 9.67
N ALA A 150 -2.77 -2.48 8.35
CA ALA A 150 -3.02 -1.28 7.58
C ALA A 150 -4.26 -0.54 8.12
N LEU A 151 -5.37 -1.26 8.29
CA LEU A 151 -6.61 -0.71 8.81
C LEU A 151 -6.48 -0.21 10.26
N ALA A 152 -5.68 -0.88 11.09
CA ALA A 152 -5.37 -0.41 12.44
C ALA A 152 -4.51 0.86 12.42
N ALA A 153 -3.48 0.92 11.57
CA ALA A 153 -2.56 2.05 11.47
C ALA A 153 -3.28 3.35 11.03
N VAL A 154 -4.25 3.22 10.12
CA VAL A 154 -5.01 4.34 9.59
C VAL A 154 -5.88 5.02 10.65
N LYS A 155 -6.37 4.28 11.66
CA LYS A 155 -7.11 4.86 12.80
C LYS A 155 -6.27 5.84 13.64
N HIS A 156 -4.95 5.77 13.52
CA HIS A 156 -4.00 6.58 14.28
C HIS A 156 -3.28 7.65 13.43
N HIS A 157 -3.66 7.83 12.16
CA HIS A 157 -3.05 8.82 11.28
C HIS A 157 -3.56 10.25 11.53
N CYS A 158 -2.66 11.23 11.39
CA CYS A 158 -2.99 12.65 11.50
C CYS A 158 -3.96 13.06 10.37
N PRO A 159 -5.19 13.51 10.68
CA PRO A 159 -6.20 13.86 9.68
C PRO A 159 -5.77 14.97 8.72
N ASN A 160 -4.83 15.83 9.16
CA ASN A 160 -4.34 16.98 8.40
C ASN A 160 -3.22 16.61 7.41
N CYS A 161 -2.54 15.48 7.60
CA CYS A 161 -1.47 15.04 6.71
C CYS A 161 -1.97 14.03 5.68
N TRP A 162 -2.98 13.24 6.04
CA TRP A 162 -3.51 12.17 5.21
C TRP A 162 -5.02 12.07 5.42
N LYS A 163 -5.81 12.48 4.44
CA LYS A 163 -7.26 12.37 4.51
C LYS A 163 -7.68 10.92 4.26
N TYR A 164 -7.90 10.18 5.33
CA TYR A 164 -8.53 8.88 5.30
C TYR A 164 -9.93 8.99 4.68
N VAL A 165 -10.26 8.09 3.75
CA VAL A 165 -11.56 8.09 3.05
C VAL A 165 -12.45 6.90 3.36
N GLY A 166 -12.04 6.03 4.30
CA GLY A 166 -12.69 4.74 4.48
C GLY A 166 -12.15 3.70 3.50
N GLU A 167 -12.69 2.48 3.60
CA GLU A 167 -12.47 1.46 2.58
C GLU A 167 -13.39 1.73 1.39
N ILE A 168 -12.83 2.23 0.29
CA ILE A 168 -13.55 2.34 -0.98
C ILE A 168 -13.16 1.13 -1.82
N ASN A 169 -14.12 0.21 -2.03
CA ASN A 169 -13.97 -0.83 -3.03
C ASN A 169 -14.15 -0.22 -4.41
N ILE A 170 -13.09 -0.21 -5.22
CA ILE A 170 -13.16 0.27 -6.60
C ILE A 170 -13.46 -0.92 -7.50
N SER A 171 -14.49 -1.68 -7.17
CA SER A 171 -15.07 -2.64 -8.11
C SER A 171 -15.90 -1.84 -9.10
N ASN A 172 -15.64 -2.04 -10.40
CA ASN A 172 -16.25 -1.31 -11.51
C ASN A 172 -17.77 -1.15 -11.32
N HIS A 173 -18.22 0.04 -10.93
CA HIS A 173 -19.54 0.50 -11.31
C HIS A 173 -19.51 0.75 -12.82
N GLN A 174 -19.87 -0.28 -13.59
CA GLN A 174 -20.39 -0.07 -14.93
C GLN A 174 -21.68 0.73 -14.81
N SER A 175 -21.61 2.03 -15.13
CA SER A 175 -22.69 2.73 -15.81
C SER A 175 -22.12 3.88 -16.61
N GLY A 176 -22.26 3.82 -17.93
CA GLY A 176 -22.18 5.01 -18.77
C GLY A 176 -21.10 4.99 -19.84
N SER A 177 -21.46 4.42 -20.99
CA SER A 177 -21.07 4.85 -22.33
C SER A 177 -19.58 4.86 -22.67
N CYS A 178 -19.20 3.86 -23.48
CA CYS A 178 -18.12 4.00 -24.44
C CYS A 178 -18.32 5.29 -25.25
N ILE A 179 -17.41 6.26 -25.15
CA ILE A 179 -17.18 7.19 -26.23
C ILE A 179 -16.05 6.58 -27.05
N ALA A 180 -16.43 5.98 -28.17
CA ALA A 180 -15.51 5.70 -29.25
C ALA A 180 -14.91 7.04 -29.69
N LEU A 181 -13.60 7.24 -29.47
CA LEU A 181 -12.85 8.22 -30.22
C LEU A 181 -12.66 7.63 -31.62
N ASN A 182 -13.65 7.87 -32.49
CA ASN A 182 -13.44 7.67 -33.91
C ASN A 182 -12.44 8.74 -34.36
N ASN A 183 -11.35 8.24 -34.93
CA ASN A 183 -10.42 8.99 -35.76
C ASN A 183 -11.20 9.79 -36.80
N ILE A 184 -10.96 11.10 -36.87
CA ILE A 184 -11.20 11.86 -38.08
C ILE A 184 -9.83 12.07 -38.69
N ASP A 185 -9.59 11.28 -39.73
CA ASP A 185 -8.50 11.40 -40.68
C ASP A 185 -8.72 12.67 -41.52
N ASP A 186 -7.61 13.34 -41.84
CA ASP A 186 -7.52 14.43 -42.80
C ASP A 186 -7.79 13.91 -44.22
N GLY A 187 -8.56 14.66 -45.03
CA GLY A 187 -8.69 14.33 -46.46
C GLY A 187 -9.66 15.21 -47.25
N ASN A 188 -9.07 16.11 -48.04
CA ASN A 188 -9.65 16.93 -49.13
C ASN A 188 -10.81 16.31 -49.93
N ASP A 189 -11.75 17.14 -50.38
CA ASP A 189 -11.89 17.52 -51.80
C ASP A 189 -12.98 18.61 -52.02
N GLU A 190 -12.71 19.46 -53.02
CA GLU A 190 -13.44 20.63 -53.58
C GLU A 190 -13.20 22.03 -52.98
#